data_AF-A0A1Y1QDF2-F1
#
_entry.id   AF-A0A1Y1QDF2-F1
#
_cell.length_a   1.000
_cell.length_b   1.000
_cell.length_c   1.000
_cell.angle_alpha   90.00
_cell.angle_beta   90.00
_cell.angle_gamma   90.00
#
_symmetry.space_group_name_H-M   'P 1'
#
loop_
_entity.id
_entity.type
_entity.pdbx_description
1 polymer ?
#
loop_
_entity_poly.entity_id
_entity_poly.type
_entity_poly.pdbx_seq_one_letter_code
_entity_poly.pdbx_strand_id
1 'polypeptide(L)'
;MQQQTFIPGKDAALEASIETLQAKLLAAGFHIEEASWLNPIANVWSVHIHDRDCPMLFTNGKGASRKAALASALGEYFERLSTNYFWADFYLGETIANAPFVHYPQERWFDLEDADTWPDGLLDDATRSFYDPESTLAASKLVDINSGNAQRGICALPLVRQRDAATVWFPVNVIGNLYVSNGMSAGNTPTEARTQALSEIFERYVKFRIIAEGTCLPDVPDAVIARYPGIVAGIAELRAAGFGILVKDASLGGKYPVMCVTLLNPEDQG
;
A
#
# COMPACT_ATOMS: atom_id res chain seq x y z
N MET A 1 -31.87 -7.45 13.38
CA MET A 1 -30.93 -6.54 12.71
C MET A 1 -29.53 -6.94 13.14
N GLN A 2 -28.61 -7.18 12.21
CA GLN A 2 -27.19 -7.38 12.58
C GLN A 2 -26.64 -6.08 13.16
N GLN A 3 -25.76 -6.20 14.17
CA GLN A 3 -25.06 -5.05 14.76
C GLN A 3 -24.17 -4.40 13.70
N GLN A 4 -24.25 -3.07 13.56
CA GLN A 4 -23.39 -2.28 12.67
C GLN A 4 -22.38 -1.47 13.48
N THR A 5 -21.11 -1.57 13.12
CA THR A 5 -20.00 -0.90 13.79
C THR A 5 -19.33 0.08 12.82
N PHE A 6 -19.40 1.38 13.13
CA PHE A 6 -18.73 2.44 12.36
C PHE A 6 -17.47 2.89 13.10
N ILE A 7 -16.37 3.04 12.36
CA ILE A 7 -15.10 3.54 12.89
C ILE A 7 -14.68 4.82 12.16
N PRO A 8 -13.89 5.72 12.80
CA PRO A 8 -13.46 6.96 12.17
C PRO A 8 -12.75 6.72 10.84
N GLY A 9 -13.07 7.54 9.83
CA GLY A 9 -12.43 7.51 8.51
C GLY A 9 -12.89 6.40 7.58
N LYS A 10 -13.97 5.67 7.92
CA LYS A 10 -14.58 4.64 7.05
C LYS A 10 -15.99 5.03 6.65
N ASP A 11 -16.30 4.81 5.37
CA ASP A 11 -17.58 5.19 4.76
C ASP A 11 -18.65 4.07 4.85
N ALA A 12 -18.29 2.92 5.41
CA ALA A 12 -19.22 1.81 5.67
C ALA A 12 -18.96 1.16 7.03
N ALA A 13 -19.98 0.45 7.54
CA ALA A 13 -19.84 -0.37 8.73
C ALA A 13 -18.92 -1.57 8.46
N LEU A 14 -18.15 -1.97 9.47
CA LEU A 14 -17.19 -3.08 9.36
C LEU A 14 -17.85 -4.37 8.87
N GLU A 15 -19.04 -4.69 9.38
CA GLU A 15 -19.79 -5.89 9.00
C GLU A 15 -20.17 -5.87 7.51
N ALA A 16 -20.61 -4.71 7.01
CA ALA A 16 -20.98 -4.55 5.60
C ALA A 16 -19.75 -4.65 4.69
N SER A 17 -18.62 -4.07 5.08
CA SER A 17 -17.36 -4.21 4.36
C SER A 17 -16.91 -5.67 4.28
N ILE A 18 -16.88 -6.37 5.42
CA ILE A 18 -16.46 -7.79 5.48
C ILE A 18 -17.35 -8.65 4.58
N GLU A 19 -18.66 -8.56 4.72
CA GLU A 19 -19.62 -9.33 3.93
C GLU A 19 -19.43 -9.06 2.43
N THR A 20 -19.33 -7.79 2.04
CA THR A 20 -19.14 -7.40 0.64
C THR A 20 -17.84 -7.93 0.06
N LEU A 21 -16.73 -7.79 0.78
CA LEU A 21 -15.41 -8.19 0.30
C LEU A 21 -15.30 -9.72 0.19
N GLN A 22 -15.77 -10.46 1.21
CA GLN A 22 -15.79 -11.93 1.17
C GLN A 22 -16.66 -12.46 0.02
N ALA A 23 -17.86 -11.90 -0.16
CA ALA A 23 -18.75 -12.30 -1.24
C ALA A 23 -18.12 -12.05 -2.63
N LYS A 24 -17.44 -10.91 -2.81
CA LYS A 24 -16.76 -10.59 -4.07
C LYS A 24 -15.55 -11.49 -4.34
N LEU A 25 -14.74 -11.81 -3.33
CA LEU A 25 -13.61 -12.73 -3.49
C LEU A 25 -14.09 -14.13 -3.87
N LEU A 26 -15.12 -14.63 -3.18
CA LEU A 26 -15.72 -15.93 -3.50
C LEU A 26 -16.31 -15.95 -4.92
N ALA A 27 -17.01 -14.89 -5.32
CA ALA A 27 -17.55 -14.76 -6.68
C ALA A 27 -16.46 -14.71 -7.76
N ALA A 28 -15.28 -14.20 -7.43
CA ALA A 28 -14.10 -14.18 -8.29
C ALA A 28 -13.28 -15.49 -8.23
N GLY A 29 -13.69 -16.47 -7.42
CA GLY A 29 -13.04 -17.78 -7.30
C GLY A 29 -11.91 -17.87 -6.27
N PHE A 30 -11.71 -16.83 -5.44
CA PHE A 30 -10.74 -16.85 -4.35
C PHE A 30 -11.37 -17.39 -3.07
N HIS A 31 -10.74 -18.41 -2.48
CA HIS A 31 -11.25 -19.09 -1.28
C HIS A 31 -10.42 -18.69 -0.06
N ILE A 32 -10.73 -17.52 0.50
CA ILE A 32 -9.93 -16.95 1.58
C ILE A 32 -10.14 -17.66 2.91
N GLU A 33 -9.03 -18.02 3.56
CA GLU A 33 -8.99 -18.61 4.90
C GLU A 33 -8.31 -17.66 5.90
N GLU A 34 -8.86 -17.59 7.12
CA GLU A 34 -8.26 -16.88 8.25
C GLU A 34 -7.28 -17.82 8.96
N ALA A 35 -5.98 -17.65 8.71
CA ALA A 35 -4.97 -18.61 9.16
C ALA A 35 -4.49 -18.39 10.60
N SER A 36 -4.27 -17.14 11.02
CA SER A 36 -3.84 -16.85 12.39
C SER A 36 -4.37 -15.51 12.89
N TRP A 37 -4.68 -15.47 14.19
CA TRP A 37 -5.22 -14.31 14.88
C TRP A 37 -4.35 -13.97 16.07
N LEU A 38 -4.04 -12.69 16.25
CA LEU A 38 -3.35 -12.18 17.42
C LEU A 38 -4.15 -11.04 18.04
N ASN A 39 -4.11 -10.99 19.38
CA ASN A 39 -4.56 -9.88 20.20
C ASN A 39 -3.57 -9.70 21.35
N PRO A 40 -2.35 -9.19 21.08
CA PRO A 40 -1.26 -9.20 22.05
C PRO A 40 -1.49 -8.25 23.23
N ILE A 41 -2.25 -7.17 23.01
CA ILE A 41 -2.61 -6.16 24.01
C ILE A 41 -4.01 -5.62 23.74
N ALA A 42 -4.58 -4.91 24.71
CA ALA A 42 -5.88 -4.27 24.62
C ALA A 42 -6.03 -3.43 23.35
N ASN A 43 -7.10 -3.70 22.60
CA ASN A 43 -7.48 -2.98 21.40
C ASN A 43 -6.43 -3.02 20.27
N VAL A 44 -5.60 -4.07 20.20
CA VAL A 44 -4.68 -4.29 19.08
C VAL A 44 -4.88 -5.70 18.56
N TRP A 45 -5.49 -5.80 17.39
CA TRP A 45 -5.76 -7.07 16.71
C TRP A 45 -5.00 -7.13 15.40
N SER A 46 -4.54 -8.34 15.05
CA SER A 46 -4.09 -8.65 13.70
C SER A 46 -4.59 -10.02 13.24
N VAL A 47 -4.71 -10.16 11.93
CA VAL A 47 -5.05 -11.43 11.28
C VAL A 47 -4.21 -11.64 10.04
N HIS A 48 -3.77 -12.88 9.83
CA HIS A 48 -3.19 -13.34 8.58
C HIS A 48 -4.26 -14.08 7.78
N ILE A 49 -4.46 -13.71 6.51
CA ILE A 49 -5.38 -14.39 5.59
C ILE A 49 -4.63 -14.80 4.32
N HIS A 50 -5.02 -15.94 3.73
CA HIS A 50 -4.50 -16.38 2.44
C HIS A 50 -5.60 -17.04 1.60
N ASP A 51 -5.37 -17.18 0.29
CA ASP A 51 -6.19 -18.05 -0.54
C ASP A 51 -5.84 -19.52 -0.26
N ARG A 52 -6.84 -20.35 -0.05
CA ARG A 52 -6.69 -21.80 0.13
C ARG A 52 -6.06 -22.44 -1.10
N ASP A 53 -6.43 -21.99 -2.30
CA ASP A 53 -6.02 -22.62 -3.55
C ASP A 53 -4.64 -22.15 -4.02
N CYS A 54 -4.18 -20.99 -3.53
CA CYS A 54 -2.83 -20.49 -3.71
C CYS A 54 -2.33 -19.77 -2.45
N PRO A 55 -1.77 -20.49 -1.45
CA PRO A 55 -1.35 -19.90 -0.17
C PRO A 55 -0.28 -18.80 -0.25
N MET A 56 0.39 -18.64 -1.39
CA MET A 56 1.32 -17.53 -1.64
C MET A 56 0.59 -16.18 -1.77
N LEU A 57 -0.71 -16.19 -2.07
CA LEU A 57 -1.54 -14.99 -2.14
C LEU A 57 -2.13 -14.71 -0.75
N PHE A 58 -1.43 -13.91 0.04
CA PHE A 58 -1.79 -13.61 1.43
C PHE A 58 -1.68 -12.12 1.75
N THR A 59 -2.41 -11.68 2.76
CA THR A 59 -2.33 -10.32 3.29
C THR A 59 -2.49 -10.32 4.81
N ASN A 60 -2.18 -9.18 5.43
CA ASN A 60 -2.34 -9.04 6.87
C ASN A 60 -3.28 -7.88 7.19
N GLY A 61 -4.15 -8.10 8.16
CA GLY A 61 -5.03 -7.08 8.68
C GLY A 61 -4.57 -6.60 10.04
N LYS A 62 -4.75 -5.31 10.30
CA LYS A 62 -4.54 -4.70 11.62
C LYS A 62 -5.72 -3.82 12.00
N GLY A 63 -6.10 -3.79 13.27
CA GLY A 63 -7.20 -2.94 13.71
C GLY A 63 -7.43 -2.96 15.22
N ALA A 64 -8.30 -2.05 15.69
CA ALA A 64 -8.61 -1.93 17.11
C ALA A 64 -9.58 -2.99 17.65
N SER A 65 -10.09 -3.85 16.78
CA SER A 65 -11.01 -4.94 17.09
C SER A 65 -10.82 -6.07 16.07
N ARG A 66 -11.30 -7.28 16.41
CA ARG A 66 -11.28 -8.43 15.50
C ARG A 66 -11.90 -8.10 14.13
N LYS A 67 -13.08 -7.46 14.11
CA LYS A 67 -13.75 -7.05 12.86
C LYS A 67 -12.94 -6.02 12.07
N ALA A 68 -12.34 -5.04 12.74
CA ALA A 68 -11.52 -4.03 12.07
C ALA A 68 -10.27 -4.66 11.42
N ALA A 69 -9.63 -5.59 12.10
CA ALA A 69 -8.50 -6.34 11.53
C ALA A 69 -8.91 -7.20 10.33
N LEU A 70 -10.05 -7.92 10.39
CA LEU A 70 -10.53 -8.69 9.23
C LEU A 70 -10.87 -7.80 8.02
N ALA A 71 -11.58 -6.69 8.25
CA ALA A 71 -11.89 -5.73 7.19
C ALA A 71 -10.61 -5.15 6.57
N SER A 72 -9.58 -4.88 7.39
CA SER A 72 -8.27 -4.43 6.92
C SER A 72 -7.57 -5.48 6.05
N ALA A 73 -7.57 -6.75 6.47
CA ALA A 73 -6.93 -7.82 5.71
C ALA A 73 -7.60 -8.00 4.34
N LEU A 74 -8.93 -8.09 4.33
CA LEU A 74 -9.70 -8.22 3.09
C LEU A 74 -9.54 -7.01 2.17
N GLY A 75 -9.48 -5.80 2.75
CA GLY A 75 -9.18 -4.58 2.00
C GLY A 75 -7.80 -4.63 1.35
N GLU A 76 -6.76 -5.00 2.11
CA GLU A 76 -5.41 -5.21 1.59
C GLU A 76 -5.40 -6.28 0.49
N TYR A 77 -6.18 -7.36 0.63
CA TYR A 77 -6.29 -8.39 -0.40
C TYR A 77 -6.81 -7.82 -1.74
N PHE A 78 -7.88 -7.01 -1.70
CA PHE A 78 -8.39 -6.32 -2.88
C PHE A 78 -7.41 -5.31 -3.44
N GLU A 79 -6.71 -4.58 -2.59
CA GLU A 79 -5.64 -3.66 -3.00
C GLU A 79 -4.59 -4.42 -3.83
N ARG A 80 -4.02 -5.50 -3.30
CA ARG A 80 -2.96 -6.28 -3.97
C ARG A 80 -3.45 -7.02 -5.21
N LEU A 81 -4.68 -7.54 -5.21
CA LEU A 81 -5.30 -8.12 -6.41
C LEU A 81 -5.47 -7.07 -7.50
N SER A 82 -6.04 -5.91 -7.16
CA SER A 82 -6.40 -4.88 -8.14
C SER A 82 -5.17 -4.25 -8.79
N THR A 83 -4.02 -4.29 -8.13
CA THR A 83 -2.74 -3.75 -8.60
C THR A 83 -1.81 -4.82 -9.18
N ASN A 84 -2.28 -6.06 -9.33
CA ASN A 84 -1.48 -7.23 -9.72
C ASN A 84 -0.24 -7.47 -8.83
N TYR A 85 -0.20 -6.91 -7.62
CA TYR A 85 1.02 -6.82 -6.83
C TYR A 85 1.50 -8.18 -6.31
N PHE A 86 0.59 -9.16 -6.15
CA PHE A 86 1.00 -10.53 -5.82
C PHE A 86 1.92 -11.16 -6.87
N TRP A 87 1.86 -10.67 -8.10
CA TRP A 87 2.65 -11.20 -9.22
C TRP A 87 3.80 -10.29 -9.62
N ALA A 88 3.99 -9.15 -8.95
CA ALA A 88 4.94 -8.10 -9.36
C ALA A 88 6.38 -8.62 -9.54
N ASP A 89 6.79 -9.59 -8.73
CA ASP A 89 8.15 -10.13 -8.72
C ASP A 89 8.36 -11.32 -9.68
N PHE A 90 7.36 -11.69 -10.48
CA PHE A 90 7.39 -12.90 -11.31
C PHE A 90 7.28 -12.61 -12.80
N TYR A 91 8.09 -13.32 -13.58
CA TYR A 91 7.84 -13.52 -15.00
C TYR A 91 6.61 -14.44 -15.17
N LEU A 92 5.65 -14.01 -16.00
CA LEU A 92 4.34 -14.68 -16.14
C LEU A 92 4.29 -15.72 -17.27
N GLY A 93 5.43 -15.95 -17.93
CA GLY A 93 5.53 -16.93 -19.01
C GLY A 93 5.13 -16.39 -20.38
N GLU A 94 5.54 -17.12 -21.41
CA GLU A 94 5.42 -16.71 -22.81
C GLU A 94 3.96 -16.56 -23.26
N THR A 95 3.06 -17.38 -22.70
CA THR A 95 1.62 -17.30 -22.99
C THR A 95 1.03 -15.96 -22.56
N ILE A 96 1.35 -15.48 -21.35
CA ILE A 96 0.87 -14.19 -20.86
C ILE A 96 1.59 -13.03 -21.57
N ALA A 97 2.89 -13.13 -21.77
CA ALA A 97 3.69 -12.12 -22.46
C ALA A 97 3.19 -11.79 -23.88
N ASN A 98 2.53 -12.74 -24.55
CA ASN A 98 1.96 -12.61 -25.89
C ASN A 98 0.42 -12.52 -25.90
N ALA A 99 -0.23 -12.44 -24.73
CA ALA A 99 -1.67 -12.27 -24.63
C ALA A 99 -2.12 -10.86 -25.09
N PRO A 100 -3.42 -10.62 -25.37
CA PRO A 100 -3.90 -9.30 -25.76
C PRO A 100 -3.50 -8.18 -24.80
N PHE A 101 -3.40 -8.47 -23.51
CA PHE A 101 -2.80 -7.62 -22.48
C PHE A 101 -2.06 -8.48 -21.45
N VAL A 102 -1.05 -7.90 -20.78
CA VAL A 102 -0.28 -8.55 -19.70
C VAL A 102 -0.79 -8.11 -18.33
N HIS A 103 -0.97 -6.80 -18.13
CA HIS A 103 -1.33 -6.18 -16.86
C HIS A 103 -2.79 -5.77 -16.83
N TYR A 104 -3.22 -4.95 -17.80
CA TYR A 104 -4.59 -4.46 -17.88
C TYR A 104 -5.04 -4.20 -19.33
N PRO A 105 -6.34 -4.33 -19.65
CA PRO A 105 -6.85 -4.05 -21.00
C PRO A 105 -6.54 -2.64 -21.54
N GLN A 106 -6.41 -1.65 -20.66
CA GLN A 106 -6.09 -0.27 -21.00
C GLN A 106 -4.59 0.02 -21.07
N GLU A 107 -3.72 -0.97 -20.87
CA GLU A 107 -2.28 -0.79 -21.02
C GLU A 107 -1.91 -0.39 -22.46
N ARG A 108 -0.78 0.29 -22.60
CA ARG A 108 -0.22 0.62 -23.91
C ARG A 108 1.20 0.12 -24.00
N TRP A 109 1.52 -0.45 -25.16
CA TRP A 109 2.87 -0.86 -25.53
C TRP A 109 3.51 0.23 -26.40
N PHE A 110 4.75 0.55 -26.07
CA PHE A 110 5.56 1.52 -26.78
C PHE A 110 6.76 0.80 -27.41
N ASP A 111 6.83 0.82 -28.72
CA ASP A 111 7.84 0.11 -29.49
C ASP A 111 9.24 0.67 -29.18
N LEU A 112 10.21 -0.25 -29.09
CA LEU A 112 11.63 0.08 -28.95
C LEU A 112 12.29 0.04 -30.33
N GLU A 113 12.12 1.10 -31.12
CA GLU A 113 12.80 1.21 -32.44
C GLU A 113 14.32 1.31 -32.29
N ASP A 114 14.76 2.00 -31.23
CA ASP A 114 16.15 2.12 -30.80
C ASP A 114 16.22 1.84 -29.29
N ALA A 115 17.24 1.08 -28.87
CA ALA A 115 17.40 0.62 -27.50
C ALA A 115 17.67 1.76 -26.51
N ASP A 116 18.21 2.88 -26.99
CA ASP A 116 18.60 4.03 -26.18
C ASP A 116 17.57 5.18 -26.26
N THR A 117 16.81 5.30 -27.35
CA THR A 117 15.86 6.39 -27.55
C THR A 117 14.51 6.08 -26.90
N TRP A 118 14.06 6.98 -26.02
CA TRP A 118 12.74 6.87 -25.40
C TRP A 118 11.62 7.09 -26.42
N PRO A 119 10.57 6.24 -26.42
CA PRO A 119 9.40 6.45 -27.26
C PRO A 119 8.62 7.72 -26.90
N ASP A 120 8.09 8.40 -27.91
CA ASP A 120 7.21 9.55 -27.70
C ASP A 120 5.92 9.16 -26.96
N GLY A 121 5.50 10.02 -26.03
CA GLY A 121 4.27 9.83 -25.24
C GLY A 121 4.42 8.92 -24.01
N LEU A 122 5.61 8.38 -23.76
CA LEU A 122 5.96 7.72 -22.51
C LEU A 122 6.41 8.77 -21.48
N LEU A 123 5.74 8.83 -20.33
CA LEU A 123 5.87 9.88 -19.32
C LEU A 123 5.59 11.31 -19.88
N ASP A 124 5.59 12.29 -18.99
CA ASP A 124 5.67 13.71 -19.36
C ASP A 124 7.08 14.26 -19.10
N ASP A 125 7.44 15.40 -19.69
CA ASP A 125 8.80 15.96 -19.63
C ASP A 125 9.32 16.14 -18.20
N ALA A 126 8.45 16.61 -17.28
CA ALA A 126 8.82 16.84 -15.90
C ALA A 126 9.11 15.52 -15.17
N THR A 127 8.29 14.50 -15.42
CA THR A 127 8.40 13.17 -14.83
C THR A 127 9.61 12.43 -15.41
N ARG A 128 9.85 12.54 -16.72
CA ARG A 128 11.04 11.98 -17.36
C ARG A 128 12.33 12.61 -16.82
N SER A 129 12.37 13.94 -16.70
CA SER A 129 13.52 14.66 -16.14
C SER A 129 13.81 14.29 -14.68
N PHE A 130 12.78 13.85 -13.93
CA PHE A 130 12.96 13.37 -12.57
C PHE A 130 13.67 12.02 -12.50
N TYR A 131 13.35 11.06 -13.37
CA TYR A 131 13.97 9.73 -13.36
C TYR A 131 15.27 9.65 -14.15
N ASP A 132 15.42 10.47 -15.19
CA ASP A 132 16.60 10.47 -16.07
C ASP A 132 17.16 11.89 -16.24
N PRO A 133 17.62 12.54 -15.14
CA PRO A 133 18.10 13.92 -15.19
C PRO A 133 19.33 14.12 -16.06
N GLU A 134 20.13 13.06 -16.25
CA GLU A 134 21.36 13.08 -17.05
C GLU A 134 21.15 12.58 -18.49
N SER A 135 19.93 12.15 -18.85
CA SER A 135 19.61 11.59 -20.17
C SER A 135 20.50 10.38 -20.53
N THR A 136 20.70 9.48 -19.57
CA THR A 136 21.57 8.30 -19.70
C THR A 136 20.81 6.97 -19.60
N LEU A 137 19.52 6.99 -19.25
CA LEU A 137 18.72 5.79 -19.09
C LEU A 137 18.28 5.25 -20.45
N ALA A 138 18.88 4.14 -20.88
CA ALA A 138 18.47 3.43 -22.09
C ALA A 138 17.02 2.91 -21.97
N ALA A 139 16.18 3.21 -22.96
CA ALA A 139 14.76 2.83 -22.99
C ALA A 139 14.55 1.31 -22.88
N SER A 140 15.46 0.50 -23.42
CA SER A 140 15.46 -0.97 -23.30
C SER A 140 15.48 -1.49 -21.85
N LYS A 141 15.91 -0.68 -20.88
CA LYS A 141 15.89 -1.03 -19.44
C LYS A 141 14.50 -0.90 -18.80
N LEU A 142 13.53 -0.34 -19.52
CA LEU A 142 12.17 -0.10 -19.05
C LEU A 142 11.19 -1.22 -19.39
N VAL A 143 11.65 -2.32 -20.00
CA VAL A 143 10.83 -3.51 -20.23
C VAL A 143 10.41 -4.11 -18.88
N ASP A 144 9.12 -4.44 -18.74
CA ASP A 144 8.59 -5.00 -17.51
C ASP A 144 9.02 -6.46 -17.31
N ILE A 145 9.30 -6.85 -16.06
CA ILE A 145 9.72 -8.22 -15.73
C ILE A 145 8.62 -9.25 -15.98
N ASN A 146 7.36 -8.85 -15.82
CA ASN A 146 6.21 -9.75 -15.90
C ASN A 146 6.02 -10.31 -17.31
N SER A 147 6.22 -9.47 -18.34
CA SER A 147 6.24 -9.90 -19.73
C SER A 147 7.61 -10.36 -20.21
N GLY A 148 8.70 -9.73 -19.75
CA GLY A 148 10.04 -9.90 -20.32
C GLY A 148 10.14 -9.67 -21.83
N ASN A 149 9.11 -9.07 -22.46
CA ASN A 149 8.92 -9.10 -23.90
C ASN A 149 9.50 -7.85 -24.57
N ALA A 150 10.83 -7.80 -24.67
CA ALA A 150 11.53 -6.67 -25.28
C ALA A 150 11.14 -6.43 -26.76
N GLN A 151 10.68 -7.47 -27.47
CA GLN A 151 10.21 -7.33 -28.85
C GLN A 151 8.87 -6.59 -28.94
N ARG A 152 8.01 -6.76 -27.93
CA ARG A 152 6.72 -6.04 -27.82
C ARG A 152 6.91 -4.62 -27.29
N GLY A 153 8.04 -4.33 -26.65
CA GLY A 153 8.44 -2.99 -26.21
C GLY A 153 8.17 -2.73 -24.73
N ILE A 154 7.96 -1.45 -24.39
CA ILE A 154 7.72 -1.00 -23.01
C ILE A 154 6.22 -1.01 -22.73
N CYS A 155 5.77 -1.81 -21.76
CA CYS A 155 4.41 -1.74 -21.26
C CYS A 155 4.25 -0.57 -20.27
N ALA A 156 3.22 0.24 -20.49
CA ALA A 156 2.90 1.39 -19.64
C ALA A 156 1.42 1.47 -19.29
N LEU A 157 1.15 1.96 -18.08
CA LEU A 157 -0.19 2.12 -17.52
C LEU A 157 -0.65 3.57 -17.60
N PRO A 158 -1.94 3.82 -17.84
CA PRO A 158 -2.48 5.17 -17.86
C PRO A 158 -2.70 5.68 -16.43
N LEU A 159 -1.92 6.67 -16.00
CA LEU A 159 -2.12 7.39 -14.74
C LEU A 159 -2.73 8.77 -15.00
N VAL A 160 -3.57 9.24 -14.08
CA VAL A 160 -4.21 10.56 -14.19
C VAL A 160 -3.47 11.59 -13.35
N ARG A 161 -2.87 12.57 -14.03
CA ARG A 161 -2.20 13.69 -13.37
C ARG A 161 -3.25 14.65 -12.78
N GLN A 162 -3.19 14.84 -11.46
CA GLN A 162 -4.29 15.50 -10.74
C GLN A 162 -4.46 17.01 -11.03
N ARG A 163 -3.40 17.72 -11.43
CA ARG A 163 -3.46 19.18 -11.67
C ARG A 163 -4.29 19.57 -12.90
N ASP A 164 -4.40 18.69 -13.89
CA ASP A 164 -5.00 18.98 -15.19
C ASP A 164 -5.77 17.79 -15.81
N ALA A 165 -5.90 16.69 -15.07
CA ALA A 165 -6.56 15.45 -15.51
C ALA A 165 -5.96 14.81 -16.77
N ALA A 166 -4.73 15.19 -17.17
CA ALA A 166 -4.05 14.57 -18.30
C ALA A 166 -3.67 13.12 -17.98
N THR A 167 -3.82 12.24 -18.97
CA THR A 167 -3.29 10.88 -18.91
C THR A 167 -1.79 10.91 -19.16
N VAL A 168 -1.01 10.30 -18.28
CA VAL A 168 0.43 10.08 -18.41
C VAL A 168 0.66 8.57 -18.47
N TRP A 169 1.35 8.10 -19.51
CA TRP A 169 1.66 6.69 -19.68
C TRP A 169 2.92 6.34 -18.90
N PHE A 170 2.76 5.54 -17.86
CA PHE A 170 3.81 5.29 -16.88
C PHE A 170 4.32 3.85 -17.02
N PRO A 171 5.62 3.62 -17.30
CA PRO A 171 6.15 2.28 -17.50
C PRO A 171 5.93 1.40 -16.26
N VAL A 172 5.45 0.17 -16.48
CA VAL A 172 5.27 -0.80 -15.40
C VAL A 172 6.59 -1.07 -14.68
N ASN A 173 7.71 -1.11 -15.42
CA ASN A 173 9.05 -1.26 -14.86
C ASN A 173 9.37 -0.18 -13.81
N VAL A 174 9.07 1.10 -14.09
CA VAL A 174 9.33 2.21 -13.15
C VAL A 174 8.43 2.08 -11.92
N ILE A 175 7.15 1.70 -12.10
CA ILE A 175 6.21 1.45 -11.00
C ILE A 175 6.75 0.33 -10.09
N GLY A 176 7.07 -0.83 -10.67
CA GLY A 176 7.52 -2.01 -9.95
C GLY A 176 8.82 -1.80 -9.18
N ASN A 177 9.80 -1.11 -9.78
CA ASN A 177 11.11 -0.92 -9.15
C ASN A 177 11.14 0.20 -8.09
N LEU A 178 10.41 1.30 -8.30
CA LEU A 178 10.58 2.50 -7.46
C LEU A 178 9.44 2.73 -6.47
N TYR A 179 8.23 2.25 -6.77
CA TYR A 179 7.04 2.53 -5.97
C TYR A 179 6.58 1.34 -5.15
N VAL A 180 6.81 0.12 -5.66
CA VAL A 180 6.39 -1.12 -5.01
C VAL A 180 4.94 -1.01 -4.52
N SER A 181 4.60 -1.48 -3.32
CA SER A 181 3.25 -1.34 -2.75
C SER A 181 2.92 0.04 -2.18
N ASN A 182 3.84 1.02 -2.17
CA ASN A 182 3.61 2.29 -1.50
C ASN A 182 2.61 3.16 -2.27
N GLY A 183 1.54 3.58 -1.57
CA GLY A 183 0.49 4.42 -2.14
C GLY A 183 -0.62 3.62 -2.84
N MET A 184 -0.60 2.29 -2.73
CA MET A 184 -1.74 1.46 -3.09
C MET A 184 -2.85 1.60 -2.03
N SER A 185 -4.11 1.42 -2.45
CA SER A 185 -5.24 1.41 -1.53
C SER A 185 -6.46 0.73 -2.10
N ALA A 186 -7.26 0.13 -1.22
CA ALA A 186 -8.66 -0.19 -1.47
C ALA A 186 -9.54 0.39 -0.35
N GLY A 187 -10.81 0.65 -0.66
CA GLY A 187 -11.76 1.23 0.29
C GLY A 187 -13.20 1.05 -0.15
N ASN A 188 -14.14 1.34 0.75
CA ASN A 188 -15.57 1.23 0.46
C ASN A 188 -16.02 2.22 -0.62
N THR A 189 -15.34 3.37 -0.71
CA THR A 189 -15.58 4.40 -1.73
C THR A 189 -14.25 4.84 -2.36
N PRO A 190 -14.28 5.47 -3.55
CA PRO A 190 -13.08 6.05 -4.15
C PRO A 190 -12.39 7.10 -3.27
N THR A 191 -13.16 7.91 -2.53
CA THR A 191 -12.60 8.95 -1.65
C THR A 191 -11.94 8.33 -0.42
N GLU A 192 -12.53 7.30 0.17
CA GLU A 192 -11.93 6.55 1.29
C GLU A 192 -10.57 5.96 0.87
N ALA A 193 -10.55 5.26 -0.28
CA ALA A 193 -9.32 4.64 -0.80
C ALA A 193 -8.25 5.69 -1.11
N ARG A 194 -8.60 6.77 -1.82
CA ARG A 194 -7.64 7.85 -2.14
C ARG A 194 -7.11 8.54 -0.89
N THR A 195 -7.95 8.73 0.13
CA THR A 195 -7.53 9.33 1.40
C THR A 195 -6.51 8.45 2.11
N GLN A 196 -6.73 7.13 2.13
CA GLN A 196 -5.77 6.19 2.71
C GLN A 196 -4.46 6.17 1.89
N ALA A 197 -4.53 6.09 0.56
CA ALA A 197 -3.36 6.09 -0.32
C ALA A 197 -2.46 7.33 -0.10
N LEU A 198 -3.06 8.52 -0.05
CA LEU A 198 -2.34 9.76 0.18
C LEU A 198 -1.77 9.85 1.61
N SER A 199 -2.50 9.37 2.60
CA SER A 199 -2.02 9.32 3.99
C SER A 199 -0.82 8.39 4.11
N GLU A 200 -0.83 7.27 3.40
CA GLU A 200 0.28 6.33 3.30
C GLU A 200 1.51 6.96 2.63
N ILE A 201 1.33 7.71 1.53
CA ILE A 201 2.43 8.46 0.90
C ILE A 201 3.06 9.43 1.91
N PHE A 202 2.26 10.16 2.70
CA PHE A 202 2.79 11.01 3.77
C PHE A 202 3.50 10.21 4.86
N GLU A 203 2.93 9.09 5.30
CA GLU A 203 3.54 8.22 6.32
C GLU A 203 4.96 7.83 5.92
N ARG A 204 5.16 7.30 4.70
CA ARG A 204 6.47 6.83 4.24
C ARG A 204 7.43 7.99 3.98
N TYR A 205 6.96 9.06 3.33
CA TYR A 205 7.78 10.24 3.06
C TYR A 205 8.32 10.87 4.35
N VAL A 206 7.44 11.10 5.33
CA VAL A 206 7.81 11.73 6.61
C VAL A 206 8.63 10.79 7.47
N LYS A 207 8.33 9.48 7.48
CA LYS A 207 9.15 8.46 8.16
C LYS A 207 10.60 8.52 7.71
N PHE A 208 10.85 8.43 6.40
CA PHE A 208 12.21 8.41 5.88
C PHE A 208 12.93 9.73 6.12
N ARG A 209 12.21 10.86 6.04
CA ARG A 209 12.76 12.17 6.38
C ARG A 209 13.22 12.26 7.84
N ILE A 210 12.37 11.85 8.79
CA ILE A 210 12.70 11.87 10.22
C ILE A 210 13.93 11.01 10.52
N ILE A 211 13.99 9.81 9.94
CA ILE A 211 15.11 8.89 10.12
C ILE A 211 16.40 9.45 9.50
N ALA A 212 16.35 9.89 8.24
CA ALA A 212 17.53 10.37 7.51
C ALA A 212 18.12 11.65 8.12
N GLU A 213 17.27 12.55 8.63
CA GLU A 213 17.69 13.81 9.24
C GLU A 213 18.02 13.67 10.74
N GLY A 214 17.79 12.49 11.36
CA GLY A 214 17.96 12.31 12.80
C GLY A 214 17.08 13.25 13.63
N THR A 215 15.86 13.52 13.17
CA THR A 215 15.01 14.56 13.74
C THR A 215 14.53 14.19 15.15
N CYS A 216 14.78 15.06 16.13
CA CYS A 216 14.22 14.93 17.47
C CYS A 216 12.76 15.42 17.48
N LEU A 217 11.81 14.48 17.61
CA LEU A 217 10.38 14.80 17.61
C LEU A 217 9.86 15.19 19.00
N PRO A 218 8.90 16.15 19.07
CA PRO A 218 8.23 16.48 20.31
C PRO A 218 7.32 15.34 20.79
N ASP A 219 7.19 15.19 22.10
CA ASP A 219 6.23 14.27 22.72
C ASP A 219 4.79 14.72 22.46
N VAL A 220 3.89 13.75 22.27
CA VAL A 220 2.45 14.00 22.34
C VAL A 220 2.09 14.15 23.83
N PRO A 221 1.48 15.27 24.26
CA PRO A 221 1.13 15.44 25.67
C PRO A 221 0.16 14.36 26.16
N ASP A 222 0.32 13.90 27.42
CA ASP A 222 -0.54 12.87 28.00
C ASP A 222 -2.03 13.24 27.95
N ALA A 223 -2.37 14.52 28.15
CA ALA A 223 -3.75 15.00 28.04
C ALA A 223 -4.35 14.82 26.63
N VAL A 224 -3.51 14.81 25.59
CA VAL A 224 -3.92 14.54 24.20
C VAL A 224 -4.13 13.04 24.00
N ILE A 225 -3.22 12.20 24.51
CA ILE A 225 -3.33 10.73 24.46
C ILE A 225 -4.56 10.25 25.23
N ALA A 226 -4.86 10.87 26.38
CA ALA A 226 -6.00 10.55 27.24
C ALA A 226 -7.37 10.67 26.54
N ARG A 227 -7.45 11.37 25.40
CA ARG A 227 -8.66 11.43 24.55
C ARG A 227 -8.97 10.10 23.85
N TYR A 228 -8.01 9.18 23.81
CA TYR A 228 -8.09 7.89 23.12
C TYR A 228 -7.91 6.73 24.12
N PRO A 229 -8.94 6.38 24.91
CA PRO A 229 -8.80 5.41 26.01
C PRO A 229 -8.34 4.02 25.56
N GLY A 230 -8.71 3.60 24.33
CA GLY A 230 -8.24 2.33 23.78
C GLY A 230 -6.72 2.29 23.55
N ILE A 231 -6.15 3.41 23.09
CA ILE A 231 -4.70 3.57 22.92
C ILE A 231 -4.00 3.65 24.28
N VAL A 232 -4.59 4.37 25.25
CA VAL A 232 -4.06 4.44 26.63
C VAL A 232 -3.94 3.04 27.24
N ALA A 233 -4.97 2.21 27.09
CA ALA A 233 -4.97 0.84 27.60
C ALA A 233 -3.85 -0.01 26.98
N GLY A 234 -3.69 0.02 25.66
CA GLY A 234 -2.61 -0.71 24.98
C GLY A 234 -1.21 -0.24 25.40
N ILE A 235 -0.99 1.07 25.52
CA ILE A 235 0.28 1.62 26.02
C ILE A 235 0.56 1.16 27.45
N ALA A 236 -0.47 1.15 28.32
CA ALA A 236 -0.32 0.71 29.70
C ALA A 236 0.05 -0.77 29.79
N GLU A 237 -0.56 -1.64 28.98
CA GLU A 237 -0.21 -3.06 28.94
C GLU A 237 1.22 -3.31 28.42
N LEU A 238 1.65 -2.61 27.37
CA LEU A 238 3.03 -2.69 26.88
C LEU A 238 4.03 -2.27 27.96
N ARG A 239 3.75 -1.17 28.67
CA ARG A 239 4.59 -0.70 29.77
C ARG A 239 4.60 -1.67 30.95
N ALA A 240 3.46 -2.28 31.28
CA ALA A 240 3.37 -3.30 32.33
C ALA A 240 4.13 -4.58 31.95
N ALA A 241 4.21 -4.91 30.66
CA ALA A 241 5.04 -5.99 30.13
C ALA A 241 6.54 -5.65 30.07
N GLY A 242 6.94 -4.43 30.48
CA GLY A 242 8.34 -4.00 30.55
C GLY A 242 8.84 -3.22 29.34
N PHE A 243 8.02 -2.98 28.32
CA PHE A 243 8.44 -2.23 27.13
C PHE A 243 8.39 -0.71 27.36
N GLY A 244 9.43 0.00 26.90
CA GLY A 244 9.40 1.46 26.82
C GLY A 244 8.56 1.92 25.63
N ILE A 245 7.65 2.87 25.83
CA ILE A 245 6.79 3.40 24.75
C ILE A 245 6.89 4.93 24.68
N LEU A 246 7.36 5.42 23.53
CA LEU A 246 7.42 6.83 23.17
C LEU A 246 6.35 7.14 22.12
N VAL A 247 5.55 8.18 22.37
CA VAL A 247 4.51 8.66 21.44
C VAL A 247 4.87 10.07 21.02
N LYS A 248 5.23 10.25 19.75
CA LYS A 248 5.80 11.48 19.20
C LYS A 248 4.92 12.06 18.10
N ASP A 249 4.78 13.39 18.12
CA ASP A 249 4.14 14.12 17.02
C ASP A 249 5.12 14.24 15.85
N ALA A 250 4.83 13.54 14.77
CA ALA A 250 5.63 13.50 13.55
C ALA A 250 5.09 14.45 12.46
N SER A 251 4.24 15.41 12.82
CA SER A 251 3.65 16.35 11.87
C SER A 251 4.63 17.36 11.28
N LEU A 252 5.85 17.44 11.82
CA LEU A 252 6.88 18.42 11.45
C LEU A 252 6.36 19.87 11.51
N GLY A 253 5.74 20.20 12.65
CA GLY A 253 5.15 21.52 12.91
C GLY A 253 3.76 21.69 12.29
N GLY A 254 2.94 20.64 12.29
CA GLY A 254 1.57 20.66 11.79
C GLY A 254 1.44 20.60 10.26
N LYS A 255 2.52 20.26 9.54
CA LYS A 255 2.53 20.22 8.06
C LYS A 255 2.00 18.91 7.49
N TYR A 256 2.22 17.81 8.20
CA TYR A 256 1.84 16.47 7.74
C TYR A 256 0.99 15.74 8.78
N PRO A 257 0.05 14.88 8.38
CA PRO A 257 -0.82 14.16 9.30
C PRO A 257 -0.16 12.84 9.78
N VAL A 258 1.00 12.93 10.43
CA VAL A 258 1.83 11.76 10.78
C VAL A 258 2.10 11.69 12.28
N MET A 259 2.02 10.49 12.85
CA MET A 259 2.46 10.19 14.22
C MET A 259 3.58 9.15 14.20
N CYS A 260 4.45 9.19 15.21
CA CYS A 260 5.49 8.19 15.40
C CYS A 260 5.33 7.54 16.79
N VAL A 261 5.30 6.22 16.83
CA VAL A 261 5.31 5.45 18.08
C VAL A 261 6.53 4.56 18.06
N THR A 262 7.37 4.65 19.08
CA THR A 262 8.57 3.83 19.24
C THR A 262 8.38 2.90 20.43
N LEU A 263 8.62 1.61 20.21
CA LEU A 263 8.72 0.60 21.24
C LEU A 263 10.20 0.32 21.49
N LEU A 264 10.60 0.33 22.77
CA LEU A 264 11.94 0.01 23.24
C LEU A 264 11.85 -1.30 24.03
N ASN A 265 12.61 -2.30 23.62
CA ASN A 265 12.78 -3.52 24.39
C ASN A 265 14.01 -3.35 25.30
N PRO A 266 13.88 -3.31 26.64
CA PRO A 266 15.02 -3.08 27.51
C PRO A 266 16.09 -4.18 27.46
N GLU A 267 15.74 -5.38 27.00
CA GLU A 267 16.67 -6.52 26.95
C GLU A 267 17.75 -6.36 25.89
N ASP A 268 17.41 -5.77 24.74
CA ASP A 268 18.31 -5.62 23.58
C ASP A 268 18.38 -4.18 23.04
N GLN A 269 17.55 -3.28 23.57
CA GLN A 269 17.34 -1.88 23.14
C GLN A 269 16.69 -1.73 21.75
N GLY A 270 16.11 -2.81 21.22
CA GLY A 270 15.60 -2.90 19.85
C GLY A 270 16.57 -3.56 18.88
#